data_AF-A0A4Y7U3K4-F1
#
_entry.id   AF-A0A4Y7U3K4-F1
#
_cell.length_a   1.000
_cell.length_b   1.000
_cell.length_c   1.000
_cell.angle_alpha   90.00
_cell.angle_beta   90.00
_cell.angle_gamma   90.00
#
_symmetry.space_group_name_H-M   'P 1'
#
loop_
_entity.id
_entity.type
_entity.pdbx_description
1 polymer ?
#
loop_
_entity_poly.entity_id
_entity_poly.type
_entity_poly.pdbx_seq_one_letter_code
_entity_poly.pdbx_strand_id
1 'polypeptide(L)' 'MKKALDYFVLDVFTDKSYKGNPLSVVFTENELPLSDYENIAREFGYSETS' A
#
# COMPACT_ATOMS: atom_id res chain seq x y z
N MET A 1 16.85 -10.05 -10.30
CA MET A 1 17.07 -9.15 -9.12
C MET A 1 15.71 -8.83 -8.53
N LYS A 2 15.54 -8.89 -7.21
CA LYS A 2 14.33 -8.37 -6.57
C LYS A 2 14.46 -6.85 -6.49
N LYS A 3 13.46 -6.13 -6.99
CA LYS A 3 13.39 -4.66 -6.93
C LYS A 3 12.48 -4.29 -5.75
N ALA A 4 12.95 -3.40 -4.88
CA ALA A 4 12.10 -2.83 -3.84
C ALA A 4 11.17 -1.80 -4.47
N LEU A 5 9.95 -1.68 -3.92
CA LEU A 5 8.98 -0.65 -4.29
C LEU A 5 8.95 0.41 -3.19
N ASP A 6 8.85 1.66 -3.58
CA ASP A 6 8.62 2.76 -2.66
C ASP A 6 7.15 2.76 -2.23
N TYR A 7 6.90 3.05 -0.96
CA TYR A 7 5.56 3.10 -0.42
C TYR A 7 5.44 4.10 0.74
N PHE A 8 4.21 4.53 1.00
CA PHE A 8 3.84 5.21 2.23
C PHE A 8 2.71 4.47 2.94
N VAL A 9 2.65 4.61 4.26
CA VAL A 9 1.48 4.27 5.06
C VAL A 9 0.90 5.56 5.60
N LEU A 10 -0.37 5.82 5.27
CA LEU A 10 -1.09 7.02 5.66
C LEU A 10 -2.24 6.65 6.60
N ASP A 11 -2.41 7.45 7.65
CA ASP A 11 -3.59 7.44 8.49
C ASP A 11 -4.65 8.34 7.84
N VAL A 12 -5.55 7.78 7.03
CA VAL A 12 -6.58 8.55 6.32
C VAL A 12 -7.77 8.88 7.22
N PHE A 13 -8.53 9.93 6.86
CA PHE A 13 -9.61 10.53 7.66
C PHE A 13 -9.15 11.19 8.97
N THR A 14 -7.86 11.47 9.09
CA THR A 14 -7.30 12.18 10.24
C THR A 14 -6.06 12.97 9.84
N ASP A 15 -5.66 13.90 10.69
CA ASP A 15 -4.40 14.64 10.66
C ASP A 15 -3.45 14.23 11.80
N LYS A 16 -3.83 13.20 12.58
CA LYS A 16 -3.07 12.70 13.73
C LYS A 16 -2.60 11.28 13.48
N SER A 17 -1.33 11.00 13.78
CA SER A 17 -0.78 9.66 13.67
C SER A 17 -1.53 8.65 14.55
N TYR A 18 -1.68 7.42 14.03
CA TYR A 18 -2.34 6.29 14.66
C TYR A 18 -3.83 6.51 14.97
N LYS A 19 -4.50 7.32 14.15
CA LYS A 19 -5.95 7.54 14.15
C LYS A 19 -6.50 7.33 12.75
N GLY A 20 -7.82 7.32 12.60
CA GLY A 20 -8.43 7.06 11.29
C GLY A 20 -8.21 5.62 10.82
N ASN A 21 -7.95 5.44 9.52
CA ASN A 21 -7.74 4.13 8.90
C ASN A 21 -6.37 4.09 8.21
N PRO A 22 -5.52 3.08 8.46
CA PRO A 22 -4.27 2.93 7.73
C PRO A 22 -4.52 2.53 6.27
N LEU A 23 -3.84 3.22 5.35
CA LEU A 23 -3.82 2.94 3.93
C LEU A 23 -2.38 2.88 3.44
N SER A 24 -1.99 1.78 2.81
CA SER A 24 -0.74 1.68 2.06
C SER A 24 -0.93 2.25 0.66
N VAL A 25 0.04 3.06 0.22
CA VAL A 25 0.13 3.58 -1.15
C VAL A 25 1.48 3.14 -1.73
N VAL A 26 1.46 2.35 -2.80
CA VAL A 26 2.66 1.70 -3.37
C VAL A 26 2.92 2.21 -4.78
N PHE A 27 4.14 2.70 -5.03
CA PHE A 27 4.51 3.24 -6.33
C PHE A 27 5.08 2.16 -7.23
N THR A 28 4.46 1.97 -8.38
CA THR A 28 4.93 1.07 -9.43
C THR A 28 5.32 1.89 -10.66
N GLU A 29 6.39 1.49 -11.35
CA GLU A 29 6.81 2.19 -12.58
C GLU A 29 5.90 1.89 -13.77
N ASN A 30 5.28 0.71 -13.76
CA ASN A 30 4.36 0.24 -14.78
C ASN A 30 3.18 -0.46 -14.10
N GLU A 31 2.14 -0.73 -14.88
CA GLU A 31 1.05 -1.60 -14.46
C GLU A 31 1.58 -3.01 -14.18
N LEU A 32 1.15 -3.59 -13.07
CA LEU A 32 1.52 -4.94 -12.67
C LEU A 32 0.42 -5.93 -13.06
N PRO A 33 0.73 -7.23 -13.16
CA PRO A 33 -0.29 -8.26 -13.14
C PRO A 33 -1.19 -8.13 -11.91
N LEU A 34 -2.49 -8.40 -12.07
CA LEU A 34 -3.45 -8.32 -10.97
C LEU A 34 -3.03 -9.12 -9.73
N SER A 35 -2.45 -10.31 -9.95
CA SER A 35 -1.96 -11.16 -8.86
C SER A 35 -0.87 -10.49 -8.01
N ASP A 36 -0.07 -9.60 -8.60
CA ASP A 36 0.96 -8.88 -7.85
C ASP A 36 0.33 -7.79 -6.99
N TYR A 37 -0.67 -7.06 -7.49
CA TYR A 37 -1.46 -6.13 -6.67
C TYR A 37 -2.13 -6.85 -5.49
N GLU A 38 -2.74 -8.02 -5.72
CA GLU A 38 -3.36 -8.83 -4.68
C GLU A 38 -2.34 -9.33 -3.63
N ASN A 39 -1.15 -9.75 -4.09
CA ASN A 39 -0.09 -10.18 -3.20
C ASN A 39 0.48 -9.02 -2.36
N ILE A 40 0.64 -7.83 -2.97
CA ILE A 40 1.08 -6.63 -2.28
C ILE A 40 0.05 -6.23 -1.21
N ALA A 41 -1.24 -6.18 -1.56
CA ALA A 41 -2.30 -5.86 -0.61
C ALA A 41 -2.34 -6.85 0.57
N ARG A 42 -2.18 -8.15 0.28
CA ARG A 42 -2.14 -9.21 1.30
C ARG A 42 -0.93 -9.09 2.23
N GLU A 43 0.22 -8.64 1.73
CA GLU A 43 1.43 -8.44 2.53
C GLU A 43 1.26 -7.30 3.55
N PHE A 44 0.63 -6.19 3.16
CA PHE A 44 0.34 -5.09 4.09
C PHE A 44 -0.75 -5.45 5.11
N GLY A 45 -1.78 -6.18 4.68
CA GLY A 45 -2.86 -6.64 5.55
C GLY A 45 -3.80 -5.55 6.05
N TYR A 46 -3.78 -4.36 5.43
CA TYR A 46 -4.78 -3.31 5.66
C TYR A 46 -6.08 -3.59 4.90
N SER A 47 -7.12 -2.80 5.18
CA SER A 47 -8.41 -2.93 4.49
C SER A 47 -8.29 -2.71 2.97
N GLU A 48 -7.28 -1.93 2.54
CA GLU A 48 -7.02 -1.59 1.15
C GLU A 48 -5.53 -1.25 0.94
N THR A 49 -5.08 -1.33 -0.30
CA THR A 49 -3.79 -0.81 -0.79
C THR A 49 -4.01 -0.15 -2.13
N SER A 50 -3.47 1.06 -2.32
CA SER A 50 -3.54 1.84 -3.57
C SER A 50 -2.22 1.85 -4.33
#